data_AF-A0A1N7S6X3-F1
#
_entry.id   AF-A0A1N7S6X3-F1
#
_cell.length_a   1.000
_cell.length_b   1.000
_cell.length_c   1.000
_cell.angle_alpha   90.00
_cell.angle_beta   90.00
_cell.angle_gamma   90.00
#
_symmetry.space_group_name_H-M   'P 1'
#
loop_
_entity.id
_entity.type
_entity.pdbx_description
1 polymer ?
#
loop_
_entity_poly.entity_id
_entity_poly.type
_entity_poly.pdbx_seq_one_letter_code
_entity_poly.pdbx_strand_id
1 'polypeptide(L)'
;MTDVEQHAARTDAAHAGEAAHEVVQAAGIDDGAQGGSRPRTASGSGFIARSPCRRSWMLGALASAAGFAFSTAASHRAARGIGPVASLSHLAGISPAYADTLPAGGGFDAFIALSGKLTGHTSFDPVLGKRAYEALSKADSQFTQNVAALNAWLQSHGGVPSDIVTQALQAERPNLAKTVSAITRAWYLGLVGDAPNVQVIAYESALMFEPVKDILTIPSYCRDVPFYWTRKPANA
;
A
#
# COMPACT_ATOMS: atom_id res chain seq x y z
N MET A 1 -42.69 3.40 42.44
CA MET A 1 -41.91 2.30 41.79
C MET A 1 -40.52 2.86 41.54
N THR A 2 -39.80 3.07 42.64
CA THR A 2 -38.60 3.93 42.74
C THR A 2 -37.68 3.43 43.88
N ASP A 3 -37.74 2.13 44.17
CA ASP A 3 -37.10 1.52 45.35
C ASP A 3 -36.12 0.37 44.98
N VAL A 4 -35.89 0.13 43.69
CA VAL A 4 -34.95 -0.93 43.24
C VAL A 4 -33.60 -0.36 42.78
N GLU A 5 -33.52 0.93 42.46
CA GLU A 5 -32.29 1.55 41.93
C GLU A 5 -31.35 2.11 43.02
N GLN A 6 -31.78 2.18 44.27
CA GLN A 6 -30.94 2.67 45.39
C GLN A 6 -30.19 1.58 46.15
N HIS A 7 -30.42 0.30 45.86
CA HIS A 7 -29.73 -0.81 46.53
C HIS A 7 -28.46 -1.28 45.80
N ALA A 8 -28.32 -0.98 44.50
CA ALA A 8 -27.14 -1.36 43.71
C ALA A 8 -25.99 -0.35 43.78
N ALA A 9 -26.25 0.90 44.19
CA ALA A 9 -25.25 1.97 44.26
C ALA A 9 -24.51 2.05 45.62
N ARG A 10 -24.76 1.12 46.56
CA ARG A 10 -24.23 1.18 47.93
C ARG A 10 -23.16 0.13 48.24
N THR A 11 -22.82 -0.74 47.29
CA THR A 11 -21.90 -1.87 47.50
C THR A 11 -20.51 -1.71 46.87
N ASP A 12 -20.24 -0.65 46.11
CA ASP A 12 -18.92 -0.45 45.46
C ASP A 12 -18.00 0.57 46.14
N ALA A 13 -18.38 1.11 47.31
CA ALA A 13 -17.61 2.12 48.03
C ALA A 13 -16.81 1.58 49.24
N ALA A 14 -16.58 0.26 49.34
CA ALA A 14 -16.03 -0.36 50.55
C ALA A 14 -14.79 -1.26 50.36
N HIS A 15 -14.04 -1.10 49.27
CA HIS A 15 -12.68 -1.70 49.17
C HIS A 15 -11.67 -0.70 48.59
N ALA A 16 -11.47 0.39 49.33
CA ALA A 16 -10.30 1.24 49.21
C ALA A 16 -9.70 1.40 50.61
N GLY A 17 -8.64 0.65 50.91
CA GLY A 17 -7.88 0.77 52.14
C GLY A 17 -7.28 -0.55 52.59
N GLU A 18 -5.98 -0.53 52.88
CA GLU A 18 -5.24 -1.51 53.68
C GLU A 18 -4.55 -2.69 52.95
N ALA A 19 -3.38 -2.43 52.37
CA ALA A 19 -2.23 -3.33 52.49
C ALA A 19 -0.94 -2.56 52.19
N ALA A 20 -0.23 -2.18 53.25
CA ALA A 20 1.13 -1.66 53.20
C ALA A 20 2.14 -2.79 53.46
N HIS A 21 3.37 -2.57 52.96
CA HIS A 21 4.63 -3.21 53.32
C HIS A 21 4.86 -4.68 52.96
N GLU A 22 5.59 -4.91 51.86
CA GLU A 22 6.75 -5.82 51.89
C GLU A 22 7.73 -5.44 50.76
N VAL A 23 8.77 -4.68 51.12
CA VAL A 23 9.90 -4.36 50.23
C VAL A 23 10.97 -5.42 50.46
N VAL A 24 11.18 -6.29 49.47
CA VAL A 24 12.26 -7.27 49.46
C VAL A 24 13.58 -6.57 49.18
N GLN A 25 14.46 -6.66 50.17
CA GLN A 25 15.85 -6.27 50.14
C GLN A 25 16.66 -7.27 49.31
N ALA A 26 17.37 -6.80 48.28
CA ALA A 26 18.42 -7.57 47.60
C ALA A 26 19.76 -6.83 47.74
N ALA A 27 20.75 -7.58 48.19
CA ALA A 27 22.10 -7.16 48.52
C ALA A 27 22.90 -6.64 47.31
N GLY A 28 23.85 -5.77 47.61
CA GLY A 28 24.55 -4.92 46.66
C GLY A 28 25.68 -5.57 45.87
N ILE A 29 26.15 -4.80 44.89
CA ILE A 29 27.53 -4.81 44.40
C ILE A 29 27.91 -3.34 44.19
N ASP A 30 28.93 -2.95 44.95
CA ASP A 30 29.67 -1.70 44.89
C ASP A 30 30.71 -1.83 43.76
N ASP A 31 30.74 -0.89 42.81
CA ASP A 31 31.98 -0.63 42.06
C ASP A 31 32.01 0.81 41.49
N GLY A 32 32.74 1.66 42.20
CA GLY A 32 33.73 2.58 41.65
C GLY A 32 33.39 3.38 40.40
N ALA A 33 32.89 4.60 40.60
CA ALA A 33 33.07 5.70 39.64
C ALA A 33 34.49 6.27 39.73
N GLN A 34 35.26 6.21 38.64
CA GLN A 34 36.33 7.18 38.37
C GLN A 34 36.33 7.61 36.91
N GLY A 35 36.39 8.94 36.74
CA GLY A 35 36.32 9.64 35.47
C GLY A 35 37.56 9.48 34.59
N GLY A 36 37.36 9.78 33.32
CA GLY A 36 38.41 9.79 32.32
C GLY A 36 37.94 10.51 31.06
N SER A 37 37.91 11.84 31.11
CA SER A 37 37.81 12.71 29.94
C SER A 37 38.95 12.38 28.96
N ARG A 38 38.64 12.09 27.69
CA ARG A 38 39.56 12.36 26.57
C ARG A 38 38.83 12.44 25.22
N PRO A 39 39.39 13.19 24.26
CA PRO A 39 38.64 13.99 23.31
C PRO A 39 38.29 13.27 22.00
N ARG A 40 37.23 13.80 21.41
CA ARG A 40 36.76 13.61 20.04
C ARG A 40 37.86 14.04 19.06
N THR A 41 38.60 13.09 18.51
CA THR A 41 39.53 13.35 17.39
C THR A 41 38.80 13.18 16.07
N ALA A 42 38.53 14.32 15.43
CA ALA A 42 38.23 14.38 14.02
C ALA A 42 39.49 14.04 13.21
N SER A 43 39.37 13.06 12.32
CA SER A 43 40.26 12.81 11.19
C SER A 43 39.31 12.40 10.06
N GLY A 44 39.23 13.06 8.92
CA GLY A 44 40.28 13.72 8.18
C GLY A 44 40.22 13.13 6.77
N SER A 45 39.56 13.87 5.87
CA SER A 45 39.68 13.84 4.41
C SER A 45 39.72 12.49 3.68
N GLY A 46 38.64 12.24 2.94
CA GLY A 46 38.60 11.25 1.87
C GLY A 46 37.39 11.44 0.95
N PHE A 47 37.19 12.65 0.43
CA PHE A 47 36.25 12.85 -0.68
C PHE A 47 36.83 12.16 -1.93
N ILE A 48 36.46 10.90 -2.16
CA ILE A 48 36.62 10.29 -3.48
C ILE A 48 35.51 10.86 -4.36
N ALA A 49 35.86 11.91 -5.10
CA ALA A 49 35.09 12.39 -6.22
C ALA A 49 34.96 11.28 -7.26
N ARG A 50 33.82 10.58 -7.30
CA ARG A 50 33.47 9.73 -8.43
C ARG A 50 33.10 10.64 -9.60
N SER A 51 34.06 10.79 -10.51
CA SER A 51 33.91 11.43 -11.81
C SER A 51 32.74 10.79 -12.59
N PRO A 52 31.76 11.57 -13.09
CA PRO A 52 30.70 11.03 -13.92
C PRO A 52 31.27 10.66 -15.29
N CYS A 53 31.42 9.36 -15.54
CA CYS A 53 31.76 8.86 -16.86
C CYS A 53 30.62 9.20 -17.83
N ARG A 54 30.95 10.00 -18.84
CA ARG A 54 30.06 10.54 -19.87
C ARG A 54 29.37 9.39 -20.60
N ARG A 55 28.12 9.08 -20.24
CA ARG A 55 27.28 8.19 -21.04
C ARG A 55 26.79 8.97 -22.25
N SER A 56 27.51 8.77 -23.35
CA SER A 56 27.19 9.22 -24.69
C SER A 56 25.77 8.78 -25.07
N TRP A 57 24.89 9.75 -25.26
CA TRP A 57 23.60 9.57 -25.90
C TRP A 57 23.82 9.24 -27.37
N MET A 58 23.53 8.01 -27.79
CA MET A 58 23.39 7.71 -29.21
C MET A 58 21.97 8.07 -29.65
N LEU A 59 21.90 9.15 -30.44
CA LEU A 59 20.76 9.55 -31.23
C LEU A 59 20.49 8.48 -32.30
N GLY A 60 19.54 7.59 -32.03
CA GLY A 60 18.93 6.73 -33.04
C GLY A 60 17.73 7.44 -33.65
N ALA A 61 17.96 8.15 -34.76
CA ALA A 61 16.89 8.66 -35.61
C ALA A 61 16.26 7.49 -36.37
N LEU A 62 15.05 7.08 -35.96
CA LEU A 62 14.18 6.22 -36.76
C LEU A 62 12.93 7.01 -37.12
N ALA A 63 13.01 7.67 -38.27
CA ALA A 63 11.85 8.20 -38.97
C ALA A 63 11.10 7.02 -39.62
N SER A 64 10.02 6.58 -38.99
CA SER A 64 9.04 5.71 -39.63
C SER A 64 7.69 6.41 -39.59
N ALA A 65 7.46 7.24 -40.62
CA ALA A 65 6.13 7.68 -41.00
C ALA A 65 5.44 6.51 -41.72
N ALA A 66 4.55 5.80 -41.01
CA ALA A 66 3.59 4.89 -41.62
C ALA A 66 2.20 5.35 -41.18
N GLY A 67 1.60 6.25 -41.97
CA GLY A 67 0.20 6.61 -41.83
C GLY A 67 -0.66 5.45 -42.29
N PHE A 68 -1.33 4.78 -41.36
CA PHE A 68 -2.44 3.89 -41.69
C PHE A 68 -3.74 4.69 -41.58
N ALA A 69 -4.20 5.22 -42.71
CA ALA A 69 -5.56 5.71 -42.85
C ALA A 69 -6.49 4.49 -42.93
N PHE A 70 -7.20 4.18 -41.84
CA PHE A 70 -8.29 3.21 -41.87
C PHE A 70 -9.56 3.93 -42.31
N SER A 71 -9.80 4.00 -43.62
CA SER A 71 -11.11 4.38 -44.16
C SER A 71 -12.10 3.25 -43.88
N THR A 72 -12.90 3.42 -42.83
CA THR A 72 -14.13 2.64 -42.65
C THR A 72 -15.16 3.10 -43.67
N ALA A 73 -15.24 2.38 -44.79
CA ALA A 73 -16.33 2.49 -45.74
C ALA A 73 -17.43 1.50 -45.33
N ALA A 74 -18.45 2.02 -44.66
CA ALA A 74 -19.70 1.31 -44.44
C ALA A 74 -20.31 0.94 -45.80
N SER A 75 -20.48 -0.36 -46.05
CA SER A 75 -21.26 -0.88 -47.17
C SER A 75 -22.31 -1.83 -46.63
N HIS A 76 -23.52 -1.32 -46.43
CA HIS A 76 -24.71 -2.14 -46.27
C HIS A 76 -25.17 -2.61 -47.64
N ARG A 77 -24.96 -3.89 -48.00
CA ARG A 77 -25.87 -4.57 -48.92
C ARG A 77 -25.86 -6.08 -48.75
N ALA A 78 -27.04 -6.60 -48.51
CA ALA A 78 -27.39 -8.01 -48.43
C ALA A 78 -27.19 -8.74 -49.77
N ALA A 79 -26.76 -10.01 -49.71
CA ALA A 79 -27.36 -11.12 -50.46
C ALA A 79 -26.76 -12.49 -50.07
N ARG A 80 -27.65 -13.37 -49.61
CA ARG A 80 -27.70 -14.85 -49.69
C ARG A 80 -26.56 -15.63 -50.36
N GLY A 81 -26.11 -16.72 -49.71
CA GLY A 81 -25.83 -18.01 -50.38
C GLY A 81 -24.65 -18.87 -49.89
N ILE A 82 -24.93 -19.86 -49.00
CA ILE A 82 -24.45 -21.28 -48.97
C ILE A 82 -22.94 -21.55 -49.24
N GLY A 83 -22.13 -21.90 -48.23
CA GLY A 83 -21.78 -23.30 -47.91
C GLY A 83 -20.34 -23.43 -47.33
N PRO A 84 -19.99 -24.51 -46.61
CA PRO A 84 -19.02 -24.49 -45.52
C PRO A 84 -17.59 -24.90 -45.96
N VAL A 85 -16.56 -24.19 -45.46
CA VAL A 85 -15.18 -24.70 -45.42
C VAL A 85 -14.66 -24.63 -43.99
N ALA A 86 -14.05 -25.75 -43.59
CA ALA A 86 -13.75 -26.13 -42.24
C ALA A 86 -12.68 -25.26 -41.56
N SER A 87 -12.99 -24.91 -40.32
CA SER A 87 -12.15 -24.70 -39.14
C SER A 87 -10.62 -24.66 -39.29
N LEU A 88 -10.06 -23.48 -39.06
CA LEU A 88 -8.76 -23.27 -38.41
C LEU A 88 -8.89 -22.06 -37.44
N SER A 89 -9.76 -22.21 -36.44
CA SER A 89 -9.88 -21.26 -35.32
C SER A 89 -9.01 -21.73 -34.15
N HIS A 90 -7.70 -21.54 -34.25
CA HIS A 90 -6.79 -21.66 -33.10
C HIS A 90 -5.75 -20.54 -33.13
N LEU A 91 -6.18 -19.34 -32.79
CA LEU A 91 -5.32 -18.28 -32.27
C LEU A 91 -6.12 -17.45 -31.25
N ALA A 92 -6.68 -18.15 -30.27
CA ALA A 92 -7.13 -17.55 -29.02
C ALA A 92 -5.91 -17.44 -28.09
N GLY A 93 -5.55 -16.22 -27.67
CA GLY A 93 -4.52 -16.06 -26.64
C GLY A 93 -3.79 -14.73 -26.57
N ILE A 94 -4.11 -13.72 -27.38
CA ILE A 94 -3.65 -12.35 -27.07
C ILE A 94 -4.62 -11.81 -26.02
N SER A 95 -4.35 -12.08 -24.75
CA SER A 95 -4.97 -11.36 -23.65
C SER A 95 -4.72 -9.87 -23.89
N PRO A 96 -5.76 -9.02 -24.04
CA PRO A 96 -5.52 -7.59 -24.13
C PRO A 96 -4.82 -7.16 -22.83
N ALA A 97 -3.63 -6.58 -22.98
CA ALA A 97 -2.90 -5.99 -21.89
C ALA A 97 -3.72 -4.82 -21.33
N TYR A 98 -4.39 -5.05 -20.20
CA TYR A 98 -4.87 -4.08 -19.22
C TYR A 98 -5.50 -2.77 -19.74
N ALA A 99 -6.41 -2.87 -20.71
CA ALA A 99 -7.40 -1.82 -20.94
C ALA A 99 -8.63 -2.05 -20.05
N ASP A 100 -8.42 -2.19 -18.74
CA ASP A 100 -9.52 -2.26 -17.78
C ASP A 100 -9.93 -0.83 -17.43
N THR A 101 -11.07 -0.40 -17.97
CA THR A 101 -11.63 0.93 -17.78
C THR A 101 -11.98 1.11 -16.31
N LEU A 102 -11.28 2.01 -15.59
CA LEU A 102 -11.59 2.24 -14.19
C LEU A 102 -13.05 2.73 -14.04
N PRO A 103 -13.80 2.23 -13.05
CA PRO A 103 -15.14 2.72 -12.77
C PRO A 103 -15.17 4.23 -12.61
N ALA A 104 -16.19 4.86 -13.17
CA ALA A 104 -16.40 6.29 -13.04
C ALA A 104 -16.82 6.67 -11.60
N GLY A 105 -16.47 7.88 -11.17
CA GLY A 105 -16.78 8.38 -9.84
C GLY A 105 -15.78 7.95 -8.78
N GLY A 106 -16.13 8.19 -7.51
CA GLY A 106 -15.24 8.03 -6.36
C GLY A 106 -15.69 7.01 -5.33
N GLY A 107 -16.76 6.26 -5.64
CA GLY A 107 -17.36 5.29 -4.72
C GLY A 107 -16.45 4.09 -4.43
N PHE A 108 -16.96 3.16 -3.61
CA PHE A 108 -16.22 2.00 -3.15
C PHE A 108 -15.59 1.17 -4.28
N ASP A 109 -16.35 0.85 -5.34
CA ASP A 109 -15.84 0.05 -6.47
C ASP A 109 -14.71 0.77 -7.23
N ALA A 110 -14.84 2.09 -7.37
CA ALA A 110 -13.83 2.95 -7.99
C ALA A 110 -12.54 3.00 -7.15
N PHE A 111 -12.68 2.98 -5.82
CA PHE A 111 -11.55 2.87 -4.89
C PHE A 111 -10.87 1.50 -4.95
N ILE A 112 -11.61 0.40 -5.03
CA ILE A 112 -11.03 -0.96 -5.13
C ILE A 112 -10.27 -1.11 -6.46
N ALA A 113 -10.84 -0.63 -7.56
CA ALA A 113 -10.16 -0.62 -8.86
C ALA A 113 -8.88 0.22 -8.81
N LEU A 114 -8.93 1.44 -8.24
CA LEU A 114 -7.77 2.30 -8.05
C LEU A 114 -6.69 1.60 -7.21
N SER A 115 -7.10 0.98 -6.10
CA SER A 115 -6.20 0.26 -5.19
C SER A 115 -5.45 -0.84 -5.93
N GLY A 116 -6.14 -1.63 -6.77
CA GLY A 116 -5.49 -2.68 -7.56
C GLY A 116 -4.46 -2.13 -8.55
N LYS A 117 -4.73 -0.99 -9.18
CA LYS A 117 -3.76 -0.31 -10.05
C LYS A 117 -2.54 0.18 -9.29
N LEU A 118 -2.72 0.74 -8.09
CA LEU A 118 -1.63 1.29 -7.29
C LEU A 118 -0.76 0.21 -6.65
N THR A 119 -1.35 -0.90 -6.19
CA THR A 119 -0.62 -1.97 -5.47
C THR A 119 -0.24 -3.15 -6.36
N GLY A 120 -0.74 -3.23 -7.59
CA GLY A 120 -0.56 -4.40 -8.47
C GLY A 120 -1.34 -5.64 -8.05
N HIS A 121 -2.24 -5.54 -7.07
CA HIS A 121 -3.06 -6.67 -6.61
C HIS A 121 -4.37 -6.74 -7.39
N THR A 122 -4.84 -7.95 -7.69
CA THR A 122 -6.07 -8.18 -8.49
C THR A 122 -7.33 -8.29 -7.65
N SER A 123 -7.19 -8.56 -6.35
CA SER A 123 -8.33 -8.77 -5.44
C SER A 123 -8.00 -8.26 -4.05
N PHE A 124 -9.03 -7.78 -3.36
CA PHE A 124 -8.95 -7.37 -1.95
C PHE A 124 -10.07 -8.05 -1.17
N ASP A 125 -9.83 -8.32 0.12
CA ASP A 125 -10.89 -8.75 1.02
C ASP A 125 -11.96 -7.64 1.12
N PRO A 126 -13.25 -7.95 0.89
CA PRO A 126 -14.30 -6.93 0.82
C PRO A 126 -14.55 -6.25 2.17
N VAL A 127 -14.33 -6.93 3.30
CA VAL A 127 -14.51 -6.36 4.63
C VAL A 127 -13.40 -5.36 4.93
N LEU A 128 -12.14 -5.72 4.66
CA LEU A 128 -11.00 -4.83 4.79
C LEU A 128 -11.06 -3.66 3.82
N GLY A 129 -11.46 -3.91 2.57
CA GLY A 129 -11.66 -2.86 1.58
C GLY A 129 -12.66 -1.83 2.06
N LYS A 130 -13.83 -2.26 2.57
CA LYS A 130 -14.86 -1.35 3.08
C LYS A 130 -14.35 -0.55 4.28
N ARG A 131 -13.66 -1.20 5.23
CA ARG A 131 -13.03 -0.53 6.38
C ARG A 131 -12.02 0.53 5.95
N ALA A 132 -11.15 0.22 5.00
CA ALA A 132 -10.16 1.14 4.46
C ALA A 132 -10.83 2.35 3.81
N TYR A 133 -11.82 2.12 2.94
CA TYR A 133 -12.56 3.17 2.26
C TYR A 133 -13.26 4.11 3.25
N GLU A 134 -13.95 3.57 4.25
CA GLU A 134 -14.64 4.36 5.27
C GLU A 134 -13.67 5.16 6.14
N ALA A 135 -12.55 4.56 6.56
CA ALA A 135 -11.54 5.25 7.36
C ALA A 135 -10.89 6.40 6.58
N LEU A 136 -10.53 6.17 5.31
CA LEU A 136 -9.95 7.19 4.44
C LEU A 136 -10.95 8.33 4.15
N SER A 137 -12.22 8.00 3.91
CA SER A 137 -13.29 8.99 3.71
C SER A 137 -13.57 9.83 4.96
N LYS A 138 -13.37 9.26 6.15
CA LYS A 138 -13.48 9.99 7.43
C LYS A 138 -12.27 10.88 7.68
N ALA A 139 -11.07 10.44 7.27
CA ALA A 139 -9.83 11.18 7.44
C ALA A 139 -9.72 12.39 6.49
N ASP A 140 -10.27 12.29 5.28
CA ASP A 140 -10.28 13.36 4.28
C ASP A 140 -11.67 13.48 3.64
N SER A 141 -12.34 14.61 3.85
CA SER A 141 -13.67 14.87 3.29
C SER A 141 -13.67 15.01 1.76
N GLN A 142 -12.51 15.25 1.15
CA GLN A 142 -12.33 15.29 -0.31
C GLN A 142 -11.94 13.93 -0.90
N PHE A 143 -11.81 12.88 -0.08
CA PHE A 143 -11.28 11.58 -0.51
C PHE A 143 -12.03 11.00 -1.70
N THR A 144 -13.36 10.96 -1.65
CA THR A 144 -14.21 10.45 -2.74
C THR A 144 -13.98 11.22 -4.04
N GLN A 145 -13.91 12.55 -3.99
CA GLN A 145 -13.62 13.37 -5.18
C GLN A 145 -12.20 13.14 -5.70
N ASN A 146 -11.23 12.97 -4.80
CA ASN A 146 -9.84 12.69 -5.14
C ASN A 146 -9.69 11.32 -5.80
N VAL A 147 -10.43 10.28 -5.35
CA VAL A 147 -10.48 8.97 -6.01
C VAL A 147 -11.01 9.09 -7.44
N ALA A 148 -12.10 9.84 -7.64
CA ALA A 148 -12.65 10.07 -8.97
C ALA A 148 -11.65 10.79 -9.90
N ALA A 149 -10.99 11.82 -9.39
CA ALA A 149 -9.98 12.58 -10.13
C ALA A 149 -8.73 11.73 -10.45
N LEU A 150 -8.31 10.85 -9.53
CA LEU A 150 -7.21 9.91 -9.74
C LEU A 150 -7.55 8.89 -10.82
N ASN A 151 -8.76 8.32 -10.80
CA ASN A 151 -9.19 7.38 -11.82
C ASN A 151 -9.21 8.02 -13.20
N ALA A 152 -9.75 9.24 -13.32
CA ALA A 152 -9.74 9.99 -14.57
C ALA A 152 -8.30 10.34 -15.03
N TRP A 153 -7.41 10.69 -14.10
CA TRP A 153 -6.01 10.97 -14.42
C TRP A 153 -5.27 9.71 -14.91
N LEU A 154 -5.45 8.56 -14.24
CA LEU A 154 -4.85 7.30 -14.66
C LEU A 154 -5.36 6.82 -16.03
N GLN A 155 -6.62 7.09 -16.35
CA GLN A 155 -7.17 6.78 -17.68
C GLN A 155 -6.51 7.62 -18.78
N SER A 156 -6.23 8.90 -18.54
CA SER A 156 -5.55 9.76 -19.52
C SER A 156 -4.03 9.58 -19.59
N HIS A 157 -3.45 8.95 -18.56
CA HIS A 157 -2.00 8.69 -18.46
C HIS A 157 -1.69 7.19 -18.44
N GLY A 158 -2.53 6.38 -19.11
CA GLY A 158 -2.47 4.91 -19.16
C GLY A 158 -1.12 4.41 -19.71
N GLY A 159 -0.16 4.20 -18.81
CA GLY A 159 1.23 3.91 -19.13
C GLY A 159 2.21 4.32 -18.04
N VAL A 160 1.79 5.20 -17.11
CA VAL A 160 2.57 5.56 -15.91
C VAL A 160 2.64 4.35 -14.97
N PRO A 161 3.85 3.81 -14.71
CA PRO A 161 4.05 2.75 -13.71
C PRO A 161 3.62 3.21 -12.30
N SER A 162 3.06 2.30 -11.51
CA SER A 162 2.50 2.62 -10.18
C SER A 162 3.52 3.23 -9.21
N ASP A 163 4.79 2.87 -9.34
CA ASP A 163 5.90 3.36 -8.52
C ASP A 163 6.23 4.85 -8.76
N ILE A 164 5.88 5.40 -9.93
CA ILE A 164 6.14 6.81 -10.25
C ILE A 164 4.89 7.71 -10.19
N VAL A 165 3.69 7.15 -9.98
CA VAL A 165 2.42 7.91 -9.95
C VAL A 165 2.48 9.05 -8.94
N THR A 166 2.96 8.78 -7.72
CA THR A 166 3.07 9.80 -6.68
C THR A 166 4.01 10.93 -7.09
N GLN A 167 5.16 10.60 -7.70
CA GLN A 167 6.13 11.60 -8.17
C GLN A 167 5.58 12.43 -9.32
N ALA A 168 4.88 11.80 -10.28
CA ALA A 168 4.24 12.49 -11.39
C ALA A 168 3.17 13.48 -10.90
N LEU A 169 2.37 13.08 -9.91
CA LEU A 169 1.34 13.93 -9.34
C LEU A 169 1.90 15.04 -8.44
N GLN A 170 3.07 14.87 -7.84
CA GLN A 170 3.60 15.82 -6.86
C GLN A 170 3.81 17.24 -7.43
N ALA A 171 4.20 17.33 -8.70
CA ALA A 171 4.46 18.62 -9.36
C ALA A 171 3.17 19.33 -9.80
N GLU A 172 2.16 18.57 -10.27
CA GLU A 172 0.96 19.15 -10.89
C GLU A 172 -0.25 19.17 -9.98
N ARG A 173 -0.40 18.14 -9.13
CA ARG A 173 -1.59 17.86 -8.32
C ARG A 173 -1.20 17.27 -6.96
N PRO A 174 -0.54 18.05 -6.09
CA PRO A 174 -0.02 17.56 -4.81
C PRO A 174 -1.09 16.98 -3.88
N ASN A 175 -2.35 17.44 -3.98
CA ASN A 175 -3.46 16.86 -3.22
C ASN A 175 -3.74 15.40 -3.63
N LEU A 176 -3.68 15.08 -4.93
CA LEU A 176 -3.86 13.72 -5.41
C LEU A 176 -2.67 12.83 -5.03
N ALA A 177 -1.44 13.37 -5.04
CA ALA A 177 -0.25 12.67 -4.57
C ALA A 177 -0.37 12.27 -3.08
N LYS A 178 -0.94 13.16 -2.25
CA LYS A 178 -1.27 12.84 -0.85
C LYS A 178 -2.30 11.72 -0.75
N THR A 179 -3.37 11.75 -1.54
CA THR A 179 -4.38 10.68 -1.56
C THR A 179 -3.78 9.34 -1.98
N VAL A 180 -2.92 9.30 -3.00
CA VAL A 180 -2.19 8.08 -3.39
C VAL A 180 -1.34 7.56 -2.23
N SER A 181 -0.59 8.45 -1.57
CA SER A 181 0.24 8.10 -0.42
C SER A 181 -0.60 7.53 0.74
N ALA A 182 -1.78 8.11 1.01
CA ALA A 182 -2.70 7.66 2.04
C ALA A 182 -3.30 6.28 1.71
N ILE A 183 -3.70 6.04 0.45
CA ILE A 183 -4.19 4.72 0.00
C ILE A 183 -3.09 3.67 0.12
N THR A 184 -1.88 3.95 -0.37
CA THR A 184 -0.75 3.02 -0.28
C THR A 184 -0.38 2.73 1.18
N ARG A 185 -0.37 3.75 2.04
CA ARG A 185 -0.14 3.60 3.49
C ARG A 185 -1.20 2.72 4.14
N ALA A 186 -2.48 2.90 3.81
CA ALA A 186 -3.57 2.10 4.33
C ALA A 186 -3.41 0.62 3.97
N TRP A 187 -3.01 0.29 2.74
CA TRP A 187 -2.84 -1.09 2.31
C TRP A 187 -1.55 -1.75 2.82
N TYR A 188 -0.41 -1.07 2.70
CA TYR A 188 0.88 -1.67 3.05
C TYR A 188 1.15 -1.68 4.54
N LEU A 189 0.71 -0.65 5.27
CA LEU A 189 0.96 -0.51 6.70
C LEU A 189 -0.28 -0.78 7.55
N GLY A 190 -1.47 -0.80 6.95
CA GLY A 190 -2.71 -0.95 7.71
C GLY A 190 -3.05 0.29 8.55
N LEU A 191 -2.52 1.47 8.18
CA LEU A 191 -2.67 2.72 8.93
C LEU A 191 -3.38 3.79 8.11
N VAL A 192 -4.29 4.53 8.75
CA VAL A 192 -5.00 5.67 8.16
C VAL A 192 -4.84 6.90 9.04
N GLY A 193 -4.67 8.06 8.42
CA GLY A 193 -4.45 9.33 9.11
C GLY A 193 -2.98 9.57 9.47
N ASP A 194 -2.75 10.75 10.05
CA ASP A 194 -1.45 11.26 10.44
C ASP A 194 -1.39 11.50 11.94
N ALA A 195 -0.18 11.53 12.50
CA ALA A 195 0.01 11.83 13.91
C ALA A 195 -0.61 13.20 14.28
N PRO A 196 -1.28 13.32 15.43
CA PRO A 196 -1.43 12.31 16.49
C PRO A 196 -2.61 11.32 16.29
N ASN A 197 -3.42 11.49 15.25
CA ASN A 197 -4.67 10.76 15.04
C ASN A 197 -4.51 9.66 13.97
N VAL A 198 -3.77 8.60 14.30
CA VAL A 198 -3.57 7.44 13.41
C VAL A 198 -4.51 6.30 13.83
N GLN A 199 -5.25 5.76 12.88
CA GLN A 199 -6.10 4.58 13.05
C GLN A 199 -5.43 3.35 12.44
N VAL A 200 -5.42 2.23 13.18
CA VAL A 200 -5.04 0.92 12.65
C VAL A 200 -6.28 0.24 12.07
N ILE A 201 -6.26 -0.08 10.78
CA ILE A 201 -7.38 -0.75 10.07
C ILE A 201 -7.10 -2.24 9.83
N ALA A 202 -5.83 -2.62 9.71
CA ALA A 202 -5.36 -3.99 9.53
C ALA A 202 -3.96 -4.12 10.12
N TYR A 203 -3.64 -5.28 10.68
CA TYR A 203 -2.27 -5.58 11.13
C TYR A 203 -1.76 -6.82 10.39
N GLU A 204 -2.42 -7.95 10.60
CA GLU A 204 -2.07 -9.23 9.97
C GLU A 204 -2.18 -9.19 8.44
N SER A 205 -3.21 -8.52 7.92
CA SER A 205 -3.49 -8.45 6.48
C SER A 205 -2.78 -7.29 5.76
N ALA A 206 -1.80 -6.64 6.39
CA ALA A 206 -1.04 -5.55 5.78
C ALA A 206 -0.15 -6.08 4.65
N LEU A 207 -0.21 -5.46 3.47
CA LEU A 207 0.43 -6.00 2.26
C LEU A 207 1.96 -6.06 2.34
N MET A 208 2.60 -5.32 3.26
CA MET A 208 4.06 -5.39 3.42
C MET A 208 4.57 -6.76 3.89
N PHE A 209 3.71 -7.56 4.53
CA PHE A 209 4.08 -8.89 5.02
C PHE A 209 3.97 -9.98 3.95
N GLU A 210 3.13 -9.77 2.93
CA GLU A 210 2.85 -10.77 1.90
C GLU A 210 4.09 -11.24 1.14
N PRO A 211 5.04 -10.37 0.70
CA PRO A 211 6.22 -10.80 -0.03
C PRO A 211 7.24 -11.61 0.78
N VAL A 212 7.14 -11.59 2.11
CA VAL A 212 8.13 -12.21 3.03
C VAL A 212 7.54 -13.29 3.91
N LYS A 213 6.24 -13.64 3.74
CA LYS A 213 5.51 -14.58 4.61
C LYS A 213 6.07 -16.01 4.62
N ASP A 214 6.82 -16.38 3.59
CA ASP A 214 7.50 -17.67 3.46
C ASP A 214 8.74 -17.76 4.37
N ILE A 215 9.30 -16.62 4.78
CA ILE A 215 10.52 -16.57 5.61
C ILE A 215 10.25 -15.96 6.98
N LEU A 216 9.57 -14.80 7.02
CA LEU A 216 9.37 -14.01 8.23
C LEU A 216 7.97 -14.23 8.80
N THR A 217 7.90 -14.39 10.12
CA THR A 217 6.64 -14.33 10.86
C THR A 217 6.26 -12.87 11.13
N ILE A 218 4.97 -12.56 11.06
CA ILE A 218 4.44 -11.26 11.50
C ILE A 218 4.76 -11.11 13.01
N PRO A 219 5.26 -9.94 13.47
CA PRO A 219 5.56 -9.76 14.89
C PRO A 219 4.32 -10.06 15.76
N SER A 220 4.55 -10.55 16.99
CA SER A 220 3.54 -11.10 17.92
C SER A 220 2.83 -12.41 17.51
N TYR A 221 2.97 -12.86 16.27
CA TYR A 221 2.48 -14.17 15.83
C TYR A 221 3.58 -15.23 15.92
N CYS A 222 3.17 -16.46 16.26
CA CYS A 222 4.05 -17.63 16.24
C CYS A 222 3.81 -18.43 14.95
N ARG A 223 4.87 -19.09 14.46
CA ARG A 223 4.76 -20.08 13.40
C ARG A 223 4.56 -21.45 14.02
N ASP A 224 3.90 -22.37 13.30
CA ASP A 224 3.61 -23.72 13.80
C ASP A 224 4.87 -24.57 14.06
N VAL A 225 6.04 -24.16 13.54
CA VAL A 225 7.30 -24.90 13.68
C VAL A 225 8.36 -24.04 14.39
N PRO A 226 8.85 -24.44 15.58
CA PRO A 226 9.92 -23.74 16.27
C PRO A 226 11.26 -23.86 15.51
N PHE A 227 12.20 -22.97 15.79
CA PHE A 227 13.54 -22.95 15.21
C PHE A 227 13.59 -22.82 13.68
N TYR A 228 12.52 -22.36 13.03
CA TYR A 228 12.47 -22.24 11.57
C TYR A 228 13.59 -21.36 11.01
N TRP A 229 14.04 -20.36 11.78
CA TRP A 229 15.10 -19.41 11.44
C TRP A 229 16.50 -20.03 11.29
N THR A 230 16.69 -21.29 11.71
CA THR A 230 17.96 -22.01 11.53
C THR A 230 18.17 -22.53 10.11
N ARG A 231 17.10 -22.60 9.31
CA ARG A 231 17.14 -23.12 7.93
C ARG A 231 17.30 -21.97 6.95
N LYS A 232 18.25 -22.09 6.01
CA LYS A 232 18.40 -21.13 4.91
C LYS A 232 17.15 -21.18 4.02
N PRO A 233 16.55 -20.04 3.66
CA PRO A 233 15.47 -19.99 2.68
C PRO A 233 15.91 -20.53 1.31
N ALA A 234 15.00 -21.19 0.60
CA ALA A 234 15.30 -21.84 -0.69
C ALA A 234 15.65 -20.86 -1.82
N ASN A 235 15.25 -19.59 -1.67
CA ASN A 235 15.40 -18.49 -2.64
C ASN A 235 16.46 -17.45 -2.20
N ALA A 236 17.25 -17.73 -1.15
CA ALA A 236 18.25 -16.82 -0.58
C ALA A 236 19.67 -17.02 -1.14
#